data_AF-A0A6A7A0T1-F1
#
_entry.id   AF-A0A6A7A0T1-F1
#
_cell.length_a   1.000
_cell.length_b   1.000
_cell.length_c   1.000
_cell.angle_alpha   90.00
_cell.angle_beta   90.00
_cell.angle_gamma   90.00
#
_symmetry.space_group_name_H-M   'P 1'
#
loop_
_entity.id
_entity.type
_entity.pdbx_description
1 polymer ?
#
loop_
_entity_poly.entity_id
_entity_poly.type
_entity_poly.pdbx_seq_one_letter_code
_entity_poly.pdbx_strand_id
1 'polypeptide(L)'
;MTEESNCTAVPATAALPKPDKKNVNLFDLTILVYSLSTRATDTIIENATKDLPLAMTKLEMAERILPCNHPQRQKHIDNVANIQKLVAYGKELRAVIGAEREAYSANMPEYSTGLFADYNQTCVVRFLGLVNVACAKMKEVCPAIASSPQFKTLEGLQSHFECWSDAIREVSEGKW
;
A
#
# COMPACT_ATOMS: atom_id res chain seq x y z
N MET A 1 -57.42 0.78 44.55
CA MET A 1 -56.08 0.28 44.17
C MET A 1 -55.89 0.64 42.72
N THR A 2 -55.24 1.76 42.46
CA THR A 2 -54.94 2.28 41.12
C THR A 2 -53.42 2.34 41.03
N GLU A 3 -52.84 1.44 40.24
CA GLU A 3 -51.41 1.43 39.91
C GLU A 3 -51.14 2.56 38.91
N GLU A 4 -50.41 3.57 39.34
CA GLU A 4 -49.83 4.58 38.44
C GLU A 4 -48.60 3.96 37.75
N SER A 5 -48.77 3.67 36.46
CA SER A 5 -47.68 3.26 35.57
C SER A 5 -46.73 4.43 35.36
N ASN A 6 -45.59 4.38 36.04
CA ASN A 6 -44.53 5.37 35.95
C ASN A 6 -43.73 5.14 34.66
N CYS A 7 -44.17 5.76 33.56
CA CYS A 7 -43.42 5.81 32.31
C CYS A 7 -42.18 6.69 32.49
N THR A 8 -41.07 6.07 32.88
CA THR A 8 -39.74 6.69 32.84
C THR A 8 -39.42 7.07 31.40
N ALA A 9 -39.34 8.38 31.13
CA ALA A 9 -38.92 8.90 29.85
C ALA A 9 -37.53 8.37 29.49
N VAL A 10 -37.41 7.68 28.36
CA VAL A 10 -36.13 7.34 27.74
C VAL A 10 -35.41 8.67 27.45
N PRO A 11 -34.16 8.88 27.91
CA PRO A 11 -33.46 10.12 27.65
C PRO A 11 -33.35 10.32 26.14
N ALA A 12 -33.67 11.54 25.69
CA ALA A 12 -33.61 11.94 24.30
C ALA A 12 -32.29 11.48 23.69
N THR A 13 -32.40 10.66 22.63
CA THR A 13 -31.29 10.17 21.82
C THR A 13 -30.38 11.35 21.51
N ALA A 14 -29.21 11.41 22.15
CA ALA A 14 -28.20 12.41 21.83
C ALA A 14 -27.99 12.32 20.32
N ALA A 15 -28.28 13.41 19.61
CA ALA A 15 -28.18 13.44 18.16
C ALA A 15 -26.77 12.98 17.80
N LEU A 16 -26.67 11.88 17.06
CA LEU A 16 -25.39 11.36 16.59
C LEU A 16 -24.66 12.52 15.90
N PRO A 17 -23.40 12.81 16.29
CA PRO A 17 -22.66 13.90 15.68
C PRO A 17 -22.65 13.69 14.17
N LYS A 18 -23.05 14.74 13.44
CA LYS A 18 -23.07 14.70 11.97
C LYS A 18 -21.66 14.37 11.48
N PRO A 19 -21.51 13.51 10.46
CA PRO A 19 -20.21 13.16 9.93
C PRO A 19 -19.44 14.43 9.50
N ASP A 20 -18.26 14.65 10.08
CA ASP A 20 -17.37 15.74 9.68
C ASP A 20 -16.91 15.47 8.24
N LYS A 21 -17.06 16.45 7.34
CA LYS A 21 -16.60 16.36 5.94
C LYS A 21 -15.12 15.98 5.85
N LYS A 22 -14.30 16.38 6.83
CA LYS A 22 -12.88 16.02 6.90
C LYS A 22 -12.68 14.51 7.08
N ASN A 23 -13.51 13.88 7.91
CA ASN A 23 -13.47 12.43 8.13
C ASN A 23 -13.90 11.66 6.88
N VAL A 24 -14.81 12.21 6.06
CA VAL A 24 -15.33 11.51 4.86
C VAL A 24 -14.21 11.43 3.84
N ASN A 25 -13.55 12.57 3.65
CA ASN A 25 -12.40 12.68 2.76
C ASN A 25 -11.24 11.77 3.19
N LEU A 26 -11.00 11.59 4.49
CA LEU A 26 -9.96 10.69 5.01
C LEU A 26 -10.26 9.22 4.72
N PHE A 27 -11.52 8.80 4.90
CA PHE A 27 -11.95 7.45 4.56
C PHE A 27 -11.80 7.17 3.06
N ASP A 28 -12.33 8.05 2.22
CA ASP A 28 -12.27 7.92 0.77
C ASP A 28 -10.82 7.89 0.27
N LEU A 29 -9.96 8.72 0.86
CA LEU A 29 -8.52 8.72 0.58
C LEU A 29 -7.88 7.37 0.95
N THR A 30 -8.21 6.82 2.11
CA THR A 30 -7.67 5.53 2.57
C THR A 30 -8.06 4.40 1.62
N ILE A 31 -9.33 4.34 1.21
CA ILE A 31 -9.82 3.36 0.23
C ILE A 31 -9.17 3.56 -1.14
N LEU A 32 -8.98 4.81 -1.57
CA LEU A 32 -8.30 5.15 -2.82
C LEU A 32 -6.84 4.66 -2.79
N VAL A 33 -6.11 4.91 -1.71
CA VAL A 33 -4.70 4.50 -1.53
C VAL A 33 -4.56 2.98 -1.62
N TYR A 34 -5.40 2.21 -0.93
CA TYR A 34 -5.40 0.75 -1.05
C TYR A 34 -5.70 0.28 -2.48
N SER A 35 -6.67 0.91 -3.13
CA SER A 35 -7.10 0.54 -4.49
C SER A 35 -6.02 0.83 -5.53
N LEU A 36 -5.38 2.00 -5.46
CA LEU A 36 -4.28 2.38 -6.35
C LEU A 36 -3.07 1.47 -6.14
N SER A 37 -2.71 1.20 -4.89
CA SER A 37 -1.60 0.31 -4.55
C SER A 37 -1.84 -1.10 -5.06
N THR A 38 -3.07 -1.62 -4.90
CA THR A 38 -3.48 -2.94 -5.42
C THR A 38 -3.31 -2.99 -6.93
N ARG A 39 -3.91 -2.05 -7.66
CA ARG A 39 -3.86 -2.04 -9.14
C ARG A 39 -2.44 -1.91 -9.67
N ALA A 40 -1.65 -0.99 -9.11
CA ALA A 40 -0.26 -0.79 -9.51
C ALA A 40 0.58 -2.05 -9.26
N THR A 41 0.42 -2.68 -8.10
CA THR A 41 1.13 -3.92 -7.74
C THR A 41 0.73 -5.07 -8.66
N ASP A 42 -0.58 -5.27 -8.91
CA ASP A 42 -1.08 -6.33 -9.79
C ASP A 42 -0.51 -6.17 -11.22
N THR A 43 -0.50 -4.96 -11.76
CA THR A 43 0.09 -4.69 -13.08
C THR A 43 1.61 -4.92 -13.11
N ILE A 44 2.34 -4.57 -12.05
CA ILE A 44 3.79 -4.85 -11.95
C ILE A 44 4.04 -6.36 -11.98
N ILE A 45 3.29 -7.13 -11.19
CA ILE A 45 3.38 -8.60 -11.15
C ILE A 45 3.06 -9.18 -12.53
N GLU A 46 1.98 -8.71 -13.16
CA GLU A 46 1.53 -9.20 -14.47
C GLU A 46 2.60 -8.96 -15.54
N ASN A 47 3.14 -7.74 -15.62
CA ASN A 47 4.18 -7.41 -16.61
C ASN A 47 5.46 -8.20 -16.38
N ALA A 48 5.94 -8.28 -15.13
CA ALA A 48 7.13 -9.06 -14.80
C ALA A 48 6.95 -10.56 -15.12
N THR A 49 5.76 -11.10 -14.86
CA THR A 49 5.43 -12.49 -15.20
C THR A 49 5.40 -12.72 -16.71
N LYS A 50 4.90 -11.75 -17.48
CA LYS A 50 4.89 -11.79 -18.96
C LYS A 50 6.31 -11.71 -19.56
N ASP A 51 7.23 -11.01 -18.91
CA ASP A 51 8.61 -10.86 -19.37
C ASP A 51 9.48 -12.10 -19.10
N LEU A 52 9.11 -12.91 -18.11
CA LEU A 52 9.89 -14.06 -17.65
C LEU A 52 10.16 -15.11 -18.74
N PRO A 53 9.18 -15.55 -19.57
CA PRO A 53 9.43 -16.54 -20.62
C PRO A 53 10.49 -16.08 -21.62
N LEU A 54 10.43 -14.82 -22.06
CA LEU A 54 11.40 -14.27 -23.00
C LEU A 54 12.81 -14.20 -22.38
N ALA A 55 12.90 -13.85 -21.10
CA ALA A 55 14.18 -13.85 -20.38
C ALA A 55 14.76 -15.26 -20.27
N MET A 56 13.92 -16.26 -19.97
CA MET A 56 14.33 -17.68 -19.93
C MET A 56 14.81 -18.16 -21.30
N THR A 57 14.09 -17.88 -22.39
CA THR A 57 14.54 -18.26 -23.74
C THR A 57 15.89 -17.64 -24.10
N LYS A 58 16.12 -16.37 -23.74
CA LYS A 58 17.43 -15.72 -23.96
C LYS A 58 18.55 -16.38 -23.16
N LEU A 59 18.27 -16.79 -21.93
CA LEU A 59 19.21 -17.56 -21.12
C LEU A 59 19.50 -18.90 -21.79
N GLU A 60 18.49 -19.70 -22.12
CA GLU A 60 18.66 -21.01 -22.78
C GLU A 60 19.50 -20.91 -24.07
N MET A 61 19.25 -19.89 -24.90
CA MET A 61 20.07 -19.63 -26.08
C MET A 61 21.53 -19.36 -25.68
N ALA A 62 21.76 -18.45 -24.72
CA ALA A 62 23.10 -18.14 -24.22
C ALA A 62 23.82 -19.38 -23.65
N GLU A 63 23.11 -20.27 -22.96
CA GLU A 63 23.71 -21.51 -22.42
C GLU A 63 24.18 -22.48 -23.50
N ARG A 64 23.54 -22.48 -24.68
CA ARG A 64 23.94 -23.32 -25.82
C ARG A 64 25.15 -22.78 -26.57
N ILE A 65 25.28 -21.47 -26.68
CA ILE A 65 26.29 -20.83 -27.56
C ILE A 65 27.46 -20.20 -26.81
N LEU A 66 27.32 -19.90 -25.51
CA LEU A 66 28.35 -19.21 -24.73
C LEU A 66 28.93 -20.11 -23.63
N PRO A 67 30.25 -20.04 -23.37
CA PRO A 67 30.87 -20.66 -22.20
C PRO A 67 30.22 -20.22 -20.88
N CYS A 68 30.35 -21.03 -19.84
CA CYS A 68 29.77 -20.76 -18.52
C CYS A 68 30.24 -19.45 -17.88
N ASN A 69 31.47 -19.02 -18.16
CA ASN A 69 32.07 -17.80 -17.62
C ASN A 69 31.88 -16.57 -18.53
N HIS A 70 31.07 -16.67 -19.60
CA HIS A 70 30.87 -15.56 -20.52
C HIS A 70 30.01 -14.44 -19.87
N PRO A 71 30.44 -13.16 -19.88
CA PRO A 71 29.72 -12.06 -19.22
C PRO A 71 28.26 -11.92 -19.67
N GLN A 72 27.96 -12.19 -20.95
CA GLN A 72 26.59 -12.11 -21.47
C GLN A 72 25.69 -13.21 -20.91
N ARG A 73 26.22 -14.42 -20.63
CA ARG A 73 25.46 -15.49 -19.97
C ARG A 73 25.11 -15.07 -18.55
N GLN A 74 26.07 -14.53 -17.79
CA GLN A 74 25.81 -14.00 -16.45
C GLN A 74 24.72 -12.92 -16.46
N LYS A 75 24.77 -11.99 -17.41
CA LYS A 75 23.72 -10.98 -17.58
C LYS A 75 22.33 -11.58 -17.78
N HIS A 76 22.20 -12.67 -18.55
CA HIS A 76 20.91 -13.35 -18.74
C HIS A 76 20.43 -14.08 -17.47
N ILE A 77 21.35 -14.68 -16.71
CA ILE A 77 21.06 -15.27 -15.40
C ILE A 77 20.53 -14.19 -14.45
N ASP A 78 21.25 -13.07 -14.33
CA ASP A 78 20.87 -11.95 -13.47
C ASP A 78 19.51 -11.38 -13.86
N ASN A 79 19.22 -11.25 -15.15
CA ASN A 79 17.93 -10.79 -15.64
C ASN A 79 16.77 -11.71 -15.20
N VAL A 80 16.93 -13.03 -15.34
CA VAL A 80 15.91 -13.99 -14.89
C VAL A 80 15.70 -13.90 -13.38
N ALA A 81 16.81 -13.86 -12.61
CA ALA A 81 16.75 -13.73 -11.16
C ALA A 81 16.07 -12.43 -10.71
N ASN A 82 16.37 -11.32 -11.38
CA ASN A 82 15.78 -10.01 -11.07
C ASN A 82 14.27 -9.96 -11.36
N ILE A 83 13.82 -10.55 -12.48
CA ILE A 83 12.39 -10.67 -12.79
C ILE A 83 11.68 -11.51 -11.72
N GLN A 84 12.26 -12.64 -11.32
CA GLN A 84 11.70 -13.50 -10.27
C GLN A 84 11.62 -12.79 -8.92
N LYS A 85 12.67 -12.06 -8.52
CA LYS A 85 12.66 -11.22 -7.30
C LYS A 85 11.59 -10.15 -7.38
N LEU A 86 11.43 -9.49 -8.53
CA LEU A 86 10.40 -8.47 -8.73
C LEU A 86 9.00 -9.05 -8.56
N VAL A 87 8.72 -10.22 -9.13
CA VAL A 87 7.45 -10.94 -8.92
C VAL A 87 7.25 -11.29 -7.45
N ALA A 88 8.30 -11.77 -6.77
CA ALA A 88 8.23 -12.12 -5.35
C ALA A 88 7.89 -10.90 -4.47
N TYR A 89 8.60 -9.78 -4.65
CA TYR A 89 8.33 -8.54 -3.93
C TYR A 89 6.94 -7.97 -4.24
N GLY A 90 6.48 -8.08 -5.49
CA GLY A 90 5.12 -7.70 -5.86
C GLY A 90 4.08 -8.51 -5.10
N LYS A 91 4.25 -9.84 -5.04
CA LYS A 91 3.34 -10.72 -4.28
C LYS A 91 3.38 -10.46 -2.78
N GLU A 92 4.56 -10.22 -2.22
CA GLU A 92 4.73 -9.82 -0.80
C GLU A 92 3.93 -8.55 -0.52
N LEU A 93 4.14 -7.48 -1.31
CA LEU A 93 3.38 -6.24 -1.18
C LEU A 93 1.88 -6.47 -1.33
N ARG A 94 1.46 -7.29 -2.30
CA ARG A 94 0.05 -7.60 -2.55
C ARG A 94 -0.64 -8.29 -1.37
N ALA A 95 0.08 -9.20 -0.71
CA ALA A 95 -0.41 -9.87 0.49
C ALA A 95 -0.54 -8.89 1.65
N VAL A 96 0.47 -8.03 1.85
CA VAL A 96 0.47 -6.98 2.88
C VAL A 96 -0.69 -5.99 2.67
N ILE A 97 -0.93 -5.54 1.44
CA ILE A 97 -2.08 -4.67 1.12
C ILE A 97 -3.40 -5.33 1.54
N GLY A 98 -3.55 -6.63 1.27
CA GLY A 98 -4.74 -7.38 1.66
C GLY A 98 -4.93 -7.44 3.17
N ALA A 99 -3.87 -7.81 3.90
CA ALA A 99 -3.90 -7.92 5.36
C ALA A 99 -4.15 -6.56 6.04
N GLU A 100 -3.50 -5.48 5.59
CA GLU A 100 -3.71 -4.13 6.14
C GLU A 100 -5.15 -3.65 5.87
N ARG A 101 -5.70 -3.91 4.68
CA ARG A 101 -7.09 -3.55 4.37
C ARG A 101 -8.11 -4.32 5.21
N GLU A 102 -7.86 -5.60 5.46
CA GLU A 102 -8.70 -6.43 6.32
C GLU A 102 -8.64 -5.92 7.77
N ALA A 103 -7.43 -5.69 8.30
CA ALA A 103 -7.22 -5.14 9.64
C ALA A 103 -7.87 -3.76 9.80
N TYR A 104 -7.71 -2.88 8.80
CA TYR A 104 -8.35 -1.57 8.76
C TYR A 104 -9.87 -1.67 8.91
N SER A 105 -10.49 -2.56 8.12
CA SER A 105 -11.94 -2.75 8.10
C SER A 105 -12.47 -3.39 9.40
N ALA A 106 -11.70 -4.31 10.00
CA ALA A 106 -12.12 -5.02 11.21
C ALA A 106 -12.04 -4.16 12.48
N ASN A 107 -11.12 -3.21 12.54
CA ASN A 107 -10.86 -2.40 13.73
C ASN A 107 -11.29 -0.93 13.58
N MET A 108 -12.01 -0.59 12.52
CA MET A 108 -12.48 0.77 12.26
C MET A 108 -13.38 1.26 13.41
N PRO A 109 -13.02 2.36 14.11
CA PRO A 109 -13.87 2.96 15.12
C PRO A 109 -15.17 3.48 14.51
N GLU A 110 -16.20 3.63 15.34
CA GLU A 110 -17.42 4.30 14.91
C GLU A 110 -17.11 5.71 14.40
N TYR A 111 -17.70 6.04 13.26
CA TYR A 111 -17.46 7.28 12.53
C TYR A 111 -17.78 8.55 13.34
N SER A 112 -18.74 8.43 14.26
CA SER A 112 -19.19 9.46 15.20
C SER A 112 -18.15 9.77 16.29
N THR A 113 -17.11 8.95 16.43
CA THR A 113 -16.06 9.14 17.44
C THR A 113 -14.95 10.03 16.89
N GLY A 114 -14.39 10.89 17.75
CA GLY A 114 -13.18 11.65 17.43
C GLY A 114 -11.94 10.78 17.18
N LEU A 115 -12.02 9.46 17.45
CA LEU A 115 -10.94 8.49 17.27
C LEU A 115 -10.80 8.03 15.81
N PHE A 116 -11.82 8.21 14.98
CA PHE A 116 -11.82 7.76 13.59
C PHE A 116 -10.72 8.42 12.75
N ALA A 117 -10.51 9.73 12.91
CA ALA A 117 -9.52 10.48 12.17
C ALA A 117 -8.09 10.02 12.50
N ASP A 118 -7.80 9.87 13.80
CA ASP A 118 -6.50 9.43 14.31
C ASP A 118 -6.17 7.99 13.90
N TYR A 119 -7.16 7.11 13.99
CA TYR A 119 -7.05 5.72 13.51
C TYR A 119 -6.74 5.66 12.01
N ASN A 120 -7.50 6.38 11.18
CA ASN A 120 -7.27 6.42 9.73
C ASN A 120 -5.87 6.93 9.39
N GLN A 121 -5.46 8.02 10.03
CA GLN A 121 -4.15 8.61 9.81
C GLN A 121 -3.03 7.62 10.15
N THR A 122 -3.14 6.94 11.30
CA THR A 122 -2.18 5.91 11.72
C THR A 122 -2.10 4.77 10.72
N CYS A 123 -3.25 4.26 10.25
CA CYS A 123 -3.30 3.19 9.26
C CYS A 123 -2.68 3.60 7.92
N VAL A 124 -2.97 4.81 7.42
CA VAL A 124 -2.41 5.31 6.16
C VAL A 124 -0.90 5.51 6.27
N VAL A 125 -0.41 6.13 7.34
CA VAL A 125 1.01 6.34 7.61
C VAL A 125 1.75 4.99 7.64
N ARG A 126 1.27 4.04 8.43
CA ARG A 126 1.85 2.69 8.50
C ARG A 126 1.86 2.02 7.13
N PHE A 127 0.74 2.06 6.41
CA PHE A 127 0.61 1.43 5.10
C PHE A 127 1.59 2.01 4.08
N LEU A 128 1.72 3.33 4.01
CA LEU A 128 2.64 3.97 3.07
C LEU A 128 4.11 3.67 3.39
N GLY A 129 4.46 3.48 4.67
CA GLY A 129 5.77 2.96 5.07
C GLY A 129 6.08 1.57 4.48
N LEU A 130 5.08 0.68 4.43
CA LEU A 130 5.22 -0.65 3.82
C LEU A 130 5.40 -0.56 2.30
N VAL A 131 4.64 0.32 1.65
CA VAL A 131 4.78 0.62 0.22
C VAL A 131 6.20 1.14 -0.08
N ASN A 132 6.73 2.05 0.75
CA ASN A 132 8.07 2.60 0.58
C ASN A 132 9.15 1.50 0.61
N VAL A 133 9.12 0.63 1.62
CA VAL A 133 10.07 -0.49 1.74
C VAL A 133 10.00 -1.40 0.51
N ALA A 134 8.79 -1.71 0.03
CA ALA A 134 8.62 -2.52 -1.16
C ALA A 134 9.16 -1.83 -2.42
N CYS A 135 8.91 -0.54 -2.60
CA CYS A 135 9.42 0.24 -3.73
C CYS A 135 10.95 0.25 -3.75
N ALA A 136 11.60 0.46 -2.60
CA ALA A 136 13.05 0.41 -2.48
C ALA A 136 13.62 -0.94 -2.95
N LYS A 137 13.07 -2.05 -2.44
CA LYS A 137 13.46 -3.42 -2.83
C LYS A 137 13.28 -3.67 -4.34
N MET A 138 12.15 -3.23 -4.91
CA MET A 138 11.86 -3.39 -6.35
C MET A 138 12.83 -2.59 -7.23
N LYS A 139 13.17 -1.36 -6.82
CA LYS A 139 14.09 -0.48 -7.54
C LYS A 139 15.52 -1.00 -7.51
N GLU A 140 15.94 -1.61 -6.41
CA GLU A 140 17.26 -2.24 -6.27
C GLU A 140 17.43 -3.40 -7.28
N VAL A 141 16.44 -4.28 -7.38
CA VAL A 141 16.55 -5.47 -8.26
C VAL A 141 16.23 -5.17 -9.73
N CYS A 142 15.42 -4.14 -10.00
CA CYS A 142 15.06 -3.75 -11.35
C CYS A 142 15.03 -2.22 -11.47
N PRO A 143 16.18 -1.54 -11.61
CA PRO A 143 16.23 -0.07 -11.69
C PRO A 143 15.35 0.52 -12.80
N ALA A 144 15.18 -0.21 -13.90
CA ALA A 144 14.33 0.19 -15.02
C ALA A 144 12.85 0.32 -14.64
N ILE A 145 12.41 -0.33 -13.56
CA ILE A 145 11.04 -0.22 -13.07
C ILE A 145 10.69 1.20 -12.63
N ALA A 146 11.66 2.03 -12.24
CA ALA A 146 11.42 3.42 -11.85
C ALA A 146 10.77 4.25 -12.97
N SER A 147 10.91 3.82 -14.23
CA SER A 147 10.29 4.47 -15.38
C SER A 147 8.84 4.02 -15.61
N SER A 148 8.38 2.93 -14.98
CA SER A 148 7.02 2.42 -15.15
C SER A 148 5.98 3.38 -14.57
N PRO A 149 4.87 3.66 -15.28
CA PRO A 149 3.78 4.48 -14.76
C PRO A 149 3.22 3.94 -13.44
N GLN A 150 3.12 2.62 -13.29
CA GLN A 150 2.57 1.98 -12.10
C GLN A 150 3.52 2.13 -10.90
N PHE A 151 4.83 2.03 -11.15
CA PHE A 151 5.82 2.28 -10.11
C PHE A 151 5.82 3.74 -9.68
N LYS A 152 5.70 4.68 -10.63
CA LYS A 152 5.53 6.11 -10.32
C LYS A 152 4.27 6.41 -9.51
N THR A 153 3.19 5.67 -9.73
CA THR A 153 2.01 5.77 -8.85
C THR A 153 2.35 5.37 -7.42
N LEU A 154 3.11 4.28 -7.21
CA LEU A 154 3.54 3.86 -5.88
C LEU A 154 4.52 4.87 -5.24
N GLU A 155 5.51 5.38 -5.98
CA GLU A 155 6.42 6.45 -5.51
C GLU A 155 5.67 7.77 -5.23
N GLY A 156 4.62 8.08 -5.99
CA GLY A 156 3.77 9.24 -5.74
C GLY A 156 3.01 9.14 -4.41
N LEU A 157 2.50 7.94 -4.09
CA LEU A 157 1.87 7.66 -2.81
C LEU A 157 2.88 7.76 -1.64
N GLN A 158 4.12 7.30 -1.84
CA GLN A 158 5.22 7.50 -0.90
C GLN A 158 5.50 8.99 -0.66
N SER A 159 5.52 9.83 -1.69
CA SER A 159 5.84 11.26 -1.55
C SER A 159 4.81 12.01 -0.69
N HIS A 160 3.55 11.56 -0.72
CA HIS A 160 2.50 12.07 0.18
C HIS A 160 2.72 11.65 1.64
N PHE A 161 3.28 10.46 1.88
CA PHE A 161 3.64 10.01 3.23
C PHE A 161 4.75 10.85 3.85
N GLU A 162 5.83 11.12 3.10
CA GLU A 162 6.97 11.89 3.61
C GLU A 162 6.53 13.30 4.02
N CYS A 163 5.71 13.95 3.19
CA CYS A 163 5.12 15.25 3.47
C CYS A 163 4.24 15.26 4.76
N TRP A 164 3.42 14.22 4.95
CA TRP A 164 2.58 14.11 6.14
C TRP A 164 3.36 13.72 7.39
N SER A 165 4.34 12.83 7.26
CA SER A 165 5.21 12.41 8.37
C SER A 165 6.01 13.59 8.92
N ASP A 166 6.54 14.45 8.05
CA ASP A 166 7.26 15.65 8.47
C ASP A 166 6.34 16.67 9.15
N ALA A 167 5.13 16.89 8.62
CA ALA A 167 4.15 17.78 9.24
C ALA A 167 3.73 17.30 10.65
N ILE A 168 3.52 15.99 10.82
CA ILE A 168 3.21 15.40 12.13
C ILE A 168 4.38 15.60 13.10
N ARG A 169 5.61 15.40 12.62
CA ARG A 169 6.82 15.56 13.43
C ARG A 169 7.01 17.01 13.88
N GLU A 170 6.85 18.00 12.99
CA GLU A 170 6.96 19.43 13.32
C GLU A 170 5.95 19.87 14.38
N VAL A 171 4.71 19.41 14.27
CA VAL A 171 3.66 19.66 15.28
C VAL A 171 4.02 19.02 16.63
N SER A 172 4.55 17.78 16.61
CA SER A 172 4.97 17.09 17.83
C SER A 172 6.20 17.71 18.51
N GLU A 173 7.06 18.38 17.73
CA GLU A 173 8.24 19.11 18.20
C GLU A 173 7.92 20.56 18.64
N GLY A 174 6.64 20.97 18.59
CA GLY A 174 6.19 22.29 19.04
C GLY A 174 6.68 23.45 18.16
N LYS A 175 7.07 23.17 16.90
CA LYS A 175 7.50 24.19 15.95
C LYS A 175 6.27 24.74 15.22
N TRP A 176 5.86 25.96 15.57
CA TRP A 176 4.86 26.76 14.87
C TRP A 176 5.44 28.13 14.55
#